data_AF-A0A7W0LQ77-F1
#
_entry.id   AF-A0A7W0LQ77-F1
#
_cell.length_a   1.000
_cell.length_b   1.000
_cell.length_c   1.000
_cell.angle_alpha   90.00
_cell.angle_beta   90.00
_cell.angle_gamma   90.00
#
_symmetry.space_group_name_H-M   'P 1'
#
loop_
_entity.id
_entity.type
_entity.pdbx_description
1 polymer ?
#
loop_
_entity_poly.entity_id
_entity_poly.type
_entity_poly.pdbx_seq_one_letter_code
_entity_poly.pdbx_strand_id
1 'polypeptide(L)'
;GLEVLAVGTYGAALEAAQSGALGEVPPAVAEYVTTAQAHHQAHLDAWNGVITGAGEAEVTEPPADLKATVDEQFAGVTDVAGAAELALLLEQTAADTYLAVIPTLEGTDAIKLASTIQPIDMQHAAVLRYVLGQYPVPNVFANTDNAYSG
;
A
#
# COMPACT_ATOMS: atom_id res chain seq x y z
N GLY A 1 -7.89 7.41 -1.66
CA GLY A 1 -7.17 7.91 -0.48
C GLY A 1 -5.98 7.03 -0.15
N LEU A 2 -6.22 5.74 0.16
CA LEU A 2 -5.15 4.79 0.51
C LEU A 2 -4.02 4.72 -0.54
N GLU A 3 -4.37 4.69 -1.83
CA GLU A 3 -3.33 4.68 -2.89
C GLU A 3 -2.47 5.94 -2.92
N VAL A 4 -3.04 7.12 -2.62
CA VAL A 4 -2.27 8.37 -2.49
C VAL A 4 -1.26 8.25 -1.34
N LEU A 5 -1.68 7.66 -0.22
CA LEU A 5 -0.81 7.43 0.93
C LEU A 5 0.30 6.42 0.61
N ALA A 6 -0.01 5.34 -0.08
CA ALA A 6 0.95 4.32 -0.47
C ALA A 6 1.99 4.89 -1.45
N VAL A 7 1.57 5.58 -2.52
CA VAL A 7 2.48 6.27 -3.47
C VAL A 7 3.43 7.21 -2.74
N GLY A 8 2.90 8.04 -1.83
CA GLY A 8 3.70 8.99 -1.05
C GLY A 8 4.69 8.29 -0.13
N THR A 9 4.27 7.23 0.57
CA THR A 9 5.11 6.52 1.54
C THR A 9 6.22 5.72 0.85
N TYR A 10 5.92 5.02 -0.24
CA TYR A 10 6.93 4.35 -1.05
C TYR A 10 7.92 5.36 -1.67
N GLY A 11 7.45 6.55 -2.07
CA GLY A 11 8.30 7.65 -2.50
C GLY A 11 9.28 8.11 -1.41
N ALA A 12 8.76 8.36 -0.20
CA ALA A 12 9.58 8.72 0.94
C ALA A 12 10.62 7.63 1.30
N ALA A 13 10.25 6.35 1.20
CA ALA A 13 11.18 5.24 1.39
C ALA A 13 12.31 5.22 0.35
N LEU A 14 12.01 5.51 -0.93
CA LEU A 14 13.03 5.64 -1.98
C LEU A 14 13.96 6.83 -1.72
N GLU A 15 13.44 7.97 -1.28
CA GLU A 15 14.26 9.14 -0.91
C GLU A 15 15.17 8.83 0.29
N ALA A 16 14.65 8.14 1.30
CA ALA A 16 15.42 7.69 2.45
C ALA A 16 16.53 6.69 2.04
N ALA A 17 16.23 5.76 1.13
CA ALA A 17 17.22 4.85 0.57
C ALA A 17 18.32 5.60 -0.19
N GLN A 18 17.96 6.53 -1.08
CA GLN A 18 18.91 7.29 -1.91
C GLN A 18 19.80 8.23 -1.09
N SER A 19 19.28 8.78 0.01
CA SER A 19 20.05 9.61 0.93
C SER A 19 20.94 8.80 1.89
N GLY A 20 20.83 7.47 1.90
CA GLY A 20 21.56 6.58 2.80
C GLY A 20 20.98 6.51 4.21
N ALA A 21 19.81 7.11 4.45
CA ALA A 21 19.14 7.10 5.76
C ALA A 21 18.69 5.70 6.20
N LEU A 22 18.56 4.75 5.25
CA LEU A 22 18.22 3.34 5.53
C LEU A 22 19.45 2.41 5.56
N GLY A 23 20.67 2.95 5.43
CA GLY A 23 21.88 2.16 5.28
C GLY A 23 22.02 1.52 3.89
N GLU A 24 22.70 0.38 3.80
CA GLU A 24 22.85 -0.37 2.55
C GLU A 24 21.52 -1.02 2.15
N VAL A 25 20.98 -0.61 1.00
CA VAL A 25 19.74 -1.17 0.45
C VAL A 25 20.09 -2.21 -0.61
N PRO A 26 19.68 -3.49 -0.44
CA PRO A 26 19.91 -4.51 -1.45
C PRO A 26 19.24 -4.13 -2.78
N PRO A 27 19.88 -4.37 -3.95
CA PRO A 27 19.31 -4.00 -5.25
C PRO A 27 17.91 -4.56 -5.51
N ALA A 28 17.65 -5.80 -5.09
CA ALA A 28 16.33 -6.41 -5.23
C ALA A 28 15.25 -5.72 -4.37
N VAL A 29 15.62 -5.15 -3.22
CA VAL A 29 14.70 -4.37 -2.38
C VAL A 29 14.42 -3.02 -3.03
N ALA A 30 15.44 -2.36 -3.57
CA ALA A 30 15.25 -1.10 -4.30
C ALA A 30 14.34 -1.28 -5.55
N GLU A 31 14.53 -2.37 -6.30
CA GLU A 31 13.67 -2.74 -7.42
C GLU A 31 12.22 -2.97 -6.95
N TYR A 32 12.03 -3.77 -5.90
CA TYR A 32 10.71 -4.03 -5.34
C TYR A 32 9.98 -2.73 -4.94
N VAL A 33 10.63 -1.84 -4.17
CA VAL A 33 10.03 -0.59 -3.69
C VAL A 33 9.66 0.32 -4.86
N THR A 34 10.50 0.38 -5.90
CA THR A 34 10.22 1.15 -7.13
C THR A 34 9.01 0.58 -7.87
N THR A 35 8.94 -0.73 -8.02
CA THR A 35 7.84 -1.41 -8.70
C THR A 35 6.53 -1.29 -7.92
N ALA A 36 6.55 -1.50 -6.60
CA ALA A 36 5.37 -1.37 -5.75
C ALA A 36 4.81 0.07 -5.78
N GLN A 37 5.67 1.09 -5.73
CA GLN A 37 5.25 2.49 -5.91
C GLN A 37 4.50 2.70 -7.23
N ALA A 38 5.05 2.16 -8.34
CA ALA A 38 4.45 2.28 -9.65
C ALA A 38 3.10 1.54 -9.75
N HIS A 39 2.96 0.41 -9.07
CA HIS A 39 1.68 -0.30 -8.97
C HIS A 39 0.64 0.53 -8.23
N HIS A 40 0.97 1.11 -7.07
CA HIS A 40 0.04 1.99 -6.34
C HIS A 40 -0.36 3.22 -7.15
N GLN A 41 0.56 3.79 -7.94
CA GLN A 41 0.20 4.88 -8.85
C GLN A 41 -0.80 4.41 -9.91
N ALA A 42 -0.59 3.23 -10.50
CA ALA A 42 -1.52 2.67 -11.46
C ALA A 42 -2.88 2.33 -10.83
N HIS A 43 -2.91 1.87 -9.57
CA HIS A 43 -4.14 1.67 -8.81
C HIS A 43 -4.88 2.99 -8.58
N LEU A 44 -4.16 4.05 -8.16
CA LEU A 44 -4.70 5.39 -7.99
C LEU A 44 -5.32 5.91 -9.28
N ASP A 45 -4.60 5.83 -10.39
CA ASP A 45 -5.05 6.29 -11.70
C ASP A 45 -6.32 5.53 -12.13
N ALA A 46 -6.36 4.22 -11.93
CA ALA A 46 -7.52 3.40 -12.25
C ALA A 46 -8.75 3.77 -11.40
N TRP A 47 -8.56 3.98 -10.09
CA TRP A 47 -9.63 4.44 -9.21
C TRP A 47 -10.14 5.81 -9.59
N ASN A 48 -9.25 6.75 -9.87
CA ASN A 48 -9.62 8.09 -10.31
C ASN A 48 -10.36 8.05 -11.66
N GLY A 49 -10.04 7.11 -12.55
CA GLY A 49 -10.83 6.83 -13.75
C GLY A 49 -12.27 6.37 -13.45
N VAL A 50 -12.46 5.47 -12.49
CA VAL A 50 -13.80 5.02 -12.04
C VAL A 50 -14.57 6.18 -11.38
N ILE A 51 -13.93 6.90 -10.46
CA ILE A 51 -14.53 7.99 -9.67
C ILE A 51 -14.96 9.15 -10.56
N THR A 52 -14.07 9.64 -11.42
CA THR A 52 -14.38 10.74 -12.35
C THR A 52 -15.38 10.31 -13.42
N GLY A 53 -15.35 9.04 -13.86
CA GLY A 53 -16.36 8.46 -14.74
C GLY A 53 -17.76 8.41 -14.12
N ALA A 54 -17.86 8.34 -12.79
CA ALA A 54 -19.11 8.44 -12.04
C ALA A 54 -19.56 9.90 -11.78
N GLY A 55 -18.79 10.89 -12.22
CA GLY A 55 -19.10 12.32 -12.06
C GLY A 55 -18.59 12.95 -10.76
N GLU A 56 -17.81 12.21 -9.98
CA GLU A 56 -17.20 12.70 -8.74
C GLU A 56 -15.82 13.33 -9.01
N ALA A 57 -15.31 14.09 -8.03
CA ALA A 57 -13.98 14.69 -8.13
C ALA A 57 -12.86 13.63 -7.96
N GLU A 58 -11.74 13.86 -8.64
CA GLU A 58 -10.53 13.06 -8.47
C GLU A 58 -10.07 13.05 -6.99
N VAL A 59 -9.61 11.90 -6.52
CA VAL A 59 -9.01 11.79 -5.19
C VAL A 59 -7.52 12.05 -5.30
N THR A 60 -7.08 13.18 -4.71
CA THR A 60 -5.69 13.63 -4.75
C THR A 60 -5.01 13.65 -3.39
N GLU A 61 -5.75 13.41 -2.32
CA GLU A 61 -5.25 13.48 -0.94
C GLU A 61 -5.43 12.14 -0.20
N PRO A 62 -4.49 11.78 0.69
CA PRO A 62 -4.66 10.63 1.57
C PRO A 62 -5.64 10.94 2.71
N PRO A 63 -6.19 9.93 3.41
CA PRO A 63 -6.90 10.14 4.66
C PRO A 63 -5.96 10.79 5.68
N ALA A 64 -6.35 11.93 6.24
CA ALA A 64 -5.44 12.80 7.00
C ALA A 64 -4.95 12.16 8.31
N ASP A 65 -5.82 11.42 9.00
CA ASP A 65 -5.54 10.67 10.22
C ASP A 65 -4.57 9.50 9.96
N LEU A 66 -4.79 8.75 8.87
CA LEU A 66 -3.91 7.67 8.48
C LEU A 66 -2.55 8.21 8.02
N LYS A 67 -2.54 9.32 7.26
CA LYS A 67 -1.30 10.00 6.86
C LYS A 67 -0.49 10.43 8.08
N ALA A 68 -1.11 11.09 9.05
CA ALA A 68 -0.42 11.51 10.27
C ALA A 68 0.20 10.33 11.03
N THR A 69 -0.53 9.23 11.13
CA THR A 69 -0.06 8.00 11.79
C THR A 69 1.14 7.39 11.05
N VAL A 70 1.09 7.35 9.72
CA VAL A 70 2.18 6.81 8.89
C VAL A 70 3.41 7.71 8.90
N ASP A 71 3.23 9.03 8.83
CA ASP A 71 4.32 10.00 8.94
C ASP A 71 5.05 9.87 10.29
N GLU A 72 4.30 9.69 11.39
CA GLU A 72 4.86 9.48 12.73
C GLU A 72 5.68 8.18 12.80
N GLN A 73 5.16 7.06 12.26
CA GLN A 73 5.89 5.80 12.21
C GLN A 73 7.14 5.90 11.32
N PHE A 74 7.02 6.55 10.16
CA PHE A 74 8.12 6.72 9.22
C PHE A 74 9.27 7.54 9.84
N ALA A 75 8.97 8.52 10.70
CA ALA A 75 10.00 9.29 11.39
C ALA A 75 10.92 8.46 12.30
N GLY A 76 10.47 7.26 12.72
CA GLY A 76 11.26 6.31 13.49
C GLY A 76 12.08 5.31 12.65
N VAL A 77 11.88 5.28 11.33
CA VAL A 77 12.53 4.32 10.43
C VAL A 77 13.99 4.72 10.18
N THR A 78 14.92 3.82 10.46
CA THR A 78 16.37 4.07 10.35
C THR A 78 17.13 3.01 9.55
N ASP A 79 16.43 1.97 9.09
CA ASP A 79 17.00 0.88 8.31
C ASP A 79 15.96 0.26 7.37
N VAL A 80 16.43 -0.64 6.50
CA VAL A 80 15.59 -1.38 5.55
C VAL A 80 14.52 -2.21 6.25
N ALA A 81 14.79 -2.75 7.44
CA ALA A 81 13.84 -3.60 8.16
C ALA A 81 12.64 -2.78 8.66
N GLY A 82 12.89 -1.64 9.31
CA GLY A 82 11.82 -0.73 9.74
C GLY A 82 11.01 -0.17 8.57
N ALA A 83 11.66 0.12 7.43
CA ALA A 83 10.95 0.53 6.22
C ALA A 83 10.05 -0.59 5.69
N ALA A 84 10.53 -1.84 5.68
CA ALA A 84 9.76 -3.00 5.23
C ALA A 84 8.60 -3.34 6.19
N GLU A 85 8.75 -3.13 7.50
CA GLU A 85 7.67 -3.31 8.48
C GLU A 85 6.54 -2.30 8.27
N LEU A 86 6.89 -1.02 8.04
CA LEU A 86 5.90 0.02 7.76
C LEU A 86 5.21 -0.23 6.40
N ALA A 87 5.96 -0.60 5.37
CA ALA A 87 5.38 -1.00 4.09
C ALA A 87 4.44 -2.21 4.27
N LEU A 88 4.82 -3.21 5.06
CA LEU A 88 4.00 -4.39 5.31
C LEU A 88 2.67 -4.02 5.97
N LEU A 89 2.69 -3.11 6.95
CA LEU A 89 1.47 -2.60 7.58
C LEU A 89 0.56 -1.92 6.55
N LEU A 90 1.12 -1.12 5.65
CA LEU A 90 0.37 -0.45 4.59
C LEU A 90 -0.28 -1.44 3.61
N GLU A 91 0.48 -2.44 3.14
CA GLU A 91 -0.04 -3.47 2.23
C GLU A 91 -1.17 -4.28 2.87
N GLN A 92 -1.00 -4.64 4.15
CA GLN A 92 -2.06 -5.34 4.90
C GLN A 92 -3.30 -4.45 5.06
N THR A 93 -3.10 -3.17 5.40
CA THR A 93 -4.21 -2.21 5.53
C THR A 93 -4.95 -2.05 4.21
N ALA A 94 -4.24 -1.90 3.09
CA ALA A 94 -4.83 -1.77 1.76
C ALA A 94 -5.59 -3.04 1.35
N ALA A 95 -4.96 -4.21 1.44
CA ALA A 95 -5.58 -5.49 1.11
C ALA A 95 -6.84 -5.78 1.96
N ASP A 96 -6.75 -5.57 3.27
CA ASP A 96 -7.86 -5.78 4.21
C ASP A 96 -9.00 -4.80 3.91
N THR A 97 -8.68 -3.54 3.59
CA THR A 97 -9.67 -2.53 3.22
C THR A 97 -10.38 -2.90 1.92
N TYR A 98 -9.65 -3.30 0.87
CA TYR A 98 -10.27 -3.73 -0.38
C TYR A 98 -11.20 -4.92 -0.16
N LEU A 99 -10.77 -5.91 0.63
CA LEU A 99 -11.64 -7.04 0.96
C LEU A 99 -12.91 -6.60 1.71
N ALA A 100 -12.79 -5.67 2.65
CA ALA A 100 -13.91 -5.16 3.44
C ALA A 100 -14.92 -4.36 2.60
N VAL A 101 -14.46 -3.57 1.62
CA VAL A 101 -15.34 -2.71 0.82
C VAL A 101 -15.93 -3.39 -0.43
N ILE A 102 -15.31 -4.44 -0.97
CA ILE A 102 -15.86 -5.19 -2.11
C ILE A 102 -17.37 -5.51 -1.97
N PRO A 103 -17.88 -6.04 -0.83
CA PRO A 103 -19.30 -6.34 -0.68
C PRO A 103 -20.21 -5.09 -0.58
N THR A 104 -19.64 -3.89 -0.39
CA THR A 104 -20.39 -2.62 -0.28
C THR A 104 -20.41 -1.83 -1.59
N LEU A 105 -19.60 -2.22 -2.58
CA LEU A 105 -19.56 -1.55 -3.89
C LEU A 105 -20.74 -1.99 -4.76
N GLU A 106 -21.36 -1.04 -5.46
CA GLU A 106 -22.48 -1.33 -6.37
C GLU A 106 -22.04 -1.40 -7.85
N GLY A 107 -21.02 -0.64 -8.23
CA GLY A 107 -20.52 -0.58 -9.61
C GLY A 107 -19.70 -1.81 -9.99
N THR A 108 -20.07 -2.48 -11.08
CA THR A 108 -19.32 -3.67 -11.57
C THR A 108 -17.84 -3.36 -11.83
N ASP A 109 -17.53 -2.18 -12.35
CA ASP A 109 -16.13 -1.78 -12.62
C ASP A 109 -15.36 -1.53 -11.32
N ALA A 110 -16.00 -0.91 -10.32
CA ALA A 110 -15.41 -0.73 -8.99
C ALA A 110 -15.16 -2.07 -8.28
N ILE A 111 -16.15 -2.98 -8.31
CA ILE A 111 -16.01 -4.33 -7.74
C ILE A 111 -14.85 -5.08 -8.39
N LYS A 112 -14.77 -5.08 -9.72
CA LYS A 112 -13.68 -5.74 -10.45
C LYS A 112 -12.33 -5.11 -10.10
N LEU A 113 -12.24 -3.79 -10.10
CA LEU A 113 -11.01 -3.08 -9.78
C LEU A 113 -10.52 -3.44 -8.38
N ALA A 114 -11.37 -3.29 -7.36
CA ALA A 114 -11.05 -3.69 -5.99
C ALA A 114 -10.63 -5.17 -5.88
N SER A 115 -11.36 -6.06 -6.56
CA SER A 115 -11.08 -7.50 -6.56
C SER A 115 -9.77 -7.87 -7.27
N THR A 116 -9.27 -7.03 -8.16
CA THR A 116 -7.95 -7.22 -8.81
C THR A 116 -6.80 -6.61 -8.02
N ILE A 117 -7.04 -5.52 -7.28
CA ILE A 117 -6.01 -4.86 -6.48
C ILE A 117 -5.74 -5.65 -5.19
N GLN A 118 -6.80 -6.11 -4.50
CA GLN A 118 -6.68 -6.86 -3.25
C GLN A 118 -5.64 -8.00 -3.29
N PRO A 119 -5.63 -8.90 -4.28
CA PRO A 119 -4.62 -9.97 -4.34
C PRO A 119 -3.21 -9.47 -4.69
N ILE A 120 -3.05 -8.30 -5.29
CA ILE A 120 -1.74 -7.68 -5.57
C ILE A 120 -1.13 -7.13 -4.27
N ASP A 121 -1.90 -6.42 -3.46
CA ASP A 121 -1.44 -5.92 -2.15
C ASP A 121 -1.07 -7.11 -1.22
N MET A 122 -1.80 -8.23 -1.31
CA MET A 122 -1.41 -9.46 -0.62
C MET A 122 -0.08 -10.06 -1.12
N GLN A 123 0.25 -9.91 -2.40
CA GLN A 123 1.54 -10.33 -2.95
C GLN A 123 2.67 -9.40 -2.48
N HIS A 124 2.44 -8.09 -2.45
CA HIS A 124 3.35 -7.12 -1.87
C HIS A 124 3.65 -7.46 -0.40
N ALA A 125 2.60 -7.71 0.41
CA ALA A 125 2.74 -8.17 1.78
C ALA A 125 3.54 -9.49 1.90
N ALA A 126 3.36 -10.45 0.98
CA ALA A 126 4.10 -11.70 0.98
C ALA A 126 5.61 -11.49 0.70
N VAL A 127 5.96 -10.62 -0.24
CA VAL A 127 7.36 -10.26 -0.53
C VAL A 127 8.00 -9.56 0.66
N LEU A 128 7.29 -8.61 1.29
CA LEU A 128 7.79 -7.89 2.46
C LEU A 128 8.02 -8.82 3.65
N ARG A 129 7.09 -9.76 3.91
CA ARG A 129 7.31 -10.83 4.91
C ARG A 129 8.55 -11.65 4.60
N TYR A 130 8.78 -12.01 3.33
CA TYR A 130 9.98 -12.73 2.93
C TYR A 130 11.26 -11.93 3.19
N VAL A 131 11.27 -10.63 2.86
CA VAL A 131 12.39 -9.71 3.16
C VAL A 131 12.65 -9.63 4.67
N LEU A 132 11.59 -9.62 5.49
CA LEU A 132 11.66 -9.62 6.95
C LEU A 132 11.99 -11.00 7.57
N GLY A 133 12.22 -12.03 6.76
CA GLY A 133 12.50 -13.40 7.25
C GLY A 133 11.30 -14.11 7.86
N GLN A 134 10.08 -13.64 7.57
CA GLN A 134 8.83 -14.22 8.04
C GLN A 134 8.24 -15.19 6.99
N TYR A 135 7.30 -16.05 7.41
CA TYR A 135 6.57 -16.89 6.47
C TYR A 135 5.65 -16.03 5.57
N PRO A 136 5.75 -16.09 4.23
CA PRO A 136 5.10 -15.13 3.34
C PRO A 136 3.56 -15.13 3.36
N VAL A 137 2.93 -16.28 3.64
CA VAL A 137 1.48 -16.47 3.57
C VAL A 137 0.97 -17.01 4.92
N PRO A 138 0.94 -16.19 5.98
CA PRO A 138 0.69 -16.67 7.35
C PRO A 138 -0.73 -17.19 7.59
N ASN A 139 -1.70 -16.73 6.80
CA ASN A 139 -3.12 -17.05 6.97
C ASN A 139 -3.64 -17.86 5.78
N VAL A 140 -4.53 -18.81 6.06
CA VAL A 140 -5.22 -19.60 5.02
C VAL A 140 -6.24 -18.76 4.25
N PHE A 141 -6.84 -17.77 4.92
CA PHE A 141 -7.81 -16.84 4.35
C PHE A 141 -7.32 -15.41 4.56
N ALA A 142 -7.61 -14.54 3.59
CA ALA A 142 -7.54 -13.10 3.81
C ALA A 142 -8.57 -12.68 4.87
N ASN A 143 -8.26 -11.66 5.66
CA ASN A 143 -9.13 -11.12 6.69
C ASN A 143 -9.31 -9.62 6.48
N THR A 144 -10.04 -8.97 7.39
CA THR A 144 -10.31 -7.52 7.33
C THR A 144 -9.86 -6.84 8.62
N ASP A 145 -8.90 -7.43 9.33
CA ASP A 145 -8.56 -7.03 10.70
C ASP A 145 -7.89 -5.65 10.74
N ASN A 146 -7.16 -5.28 9.68
CA ASN A 146 -6.50 -3.98 9.51
C ASN A 146 -7.24 -3.06 8.53
N ALA A 147 -8.48 -3.37 8.16
CA ALA A 147 -9.24 -2.55 7.22
C ALA A 147 -9.41 -1.13 7.78
N TYR A 148 -9.03 -0.14 6.98
CA TYR A 148 -9.30 1.27 7.27
C TYR A 148 -10.80 1.55 7.06
N SER A 149 -11.44 2.17 8.06
CA SER A 149 -12.89 2.43 8.07
C SER A 149 -13.26 3.90 8.25
N GLY A 150 -12.29 4.81 8.14
CA GLY A 150 -12.51 6.25 8.28
C GLY A 150 -12.83 6.95 6.97
#